data_AF-A0A4Y1ZE27-F1
#
_entry.id   AF-A0A4Y1ZE27-F1
#
_cell.length_a   1.000
_cell.length_b   1.000
_cell.length_c   1.000
_cell.angle_alpha   90.00
_cell.angle_beta   90.00
_cell.angle_gamma   90.00
#
_symmetry.space_group_name_H-M   'P 1'
#
loop_
_entity.id
_entity.type
_entity.pdbx_description
1 polymer ?
#
loop_
_entity_poly.entity_id
_entity_poly.type
_entity_poly.pdbx_seq_one_letter_code
_entity_poly.pdbx_strand_id
1 'polypeptide(L)'
;MRRRWFFLIVLLRILERFKDSPKVNWLTLLIRPIIVVMLGMMAYNFFAASAQASGWLPMILIAAVSFILMERFRVHPAFVIAGALLIGAAFMG
;
A
#
# COMPACT_ATOMS: atom_id res chain seq x y z
N MET A 1 0.65 -27.71 5.66
CA MET A 1 0.27 -26.27 5.64
C MET A 1 -1.15 -25.95 5.15
N ARG A 2 -1.91 -26.85 4.50
CA ARG A 2 -3.21 -26.53 3.84
C ARG A 2 -4.45 -26.44 4.76
N ARG A 3 -4.42 -26.98 5.99
CA ARG A 3 -5.61 -27.09 6.86
C ARG A 3 -5.88 -25.88 7.78
N ARG A 4 -4.89 -25.01 8.04
CA ARG A 4 -5.02 -23.90 9.00
C ARG A 4 -5.92 -22.76 8.52
N TRP A 5 -6.03 -22.60 7.19
CA TRP A 5 -6.79 -21.53 6.55
C TRP A 5 -8.29 -21.59 6.83
N PHE A 6 -8.85 -22.80 6.99
CA PHE A 6 -10.27 -22.96 7.28
C PHE A 6 -10.65 -22.31 8.63
N PHE A 7 -9.83 -22.49 9.66
CA PHE A 7 -10.06 -21.86 10.97
C PHE A 7 -9.95 -20.34 10.91
N LEU A 8 -9.00 -19.80 10.14
CA LEU A 8 -8.86 -18.35 9.95
C LEU A 8 -10.06 -17.75 9.21
N ILE A 9 -10.53 -18.39 8.14
CA ILE A 9 -11.71 -17.92 7.40
C ILE A 9 -12.95 -17.93 8.30
N VAL A 10 -13.14 -18.98 9.11
CA VAL A 10 -14.25 -19.05 10.06
C VAL A 10 -14.14 -17.97 11.14
N LEU A 11 -12.95 -17.74 11.69
CA LEU A 11 -12.71 -16.70 12.70
C LEU A 11 -12.90 -15.29 12.13
N LEU A 12 -12.45 -15.05 10.90
CA LEU A 12 -12.67 -13.79 10.18
C LEU A 12 -14.16 -13.53 9.97
N ARG A 13 -14.94 -14.56 9.60
CA ARG A 13 -16.39 -14.44 9.44
C ARG A 13 -17.12 -14.09 10.75
N ILE A 14 -16.63 -14.62 11.87
CA ILE A 14 -17.14 -14.26 13.21
C ILE A 14 -16.73 -12.83 13.56
N LEU A 15 -15.48 -12.45 13.31
CA LEU A 15 -14.97 -11.11 13.55
C LEU A 15 -15.74 -10.05 12.74
N GLU A 16 -16.06 -10.34 11.47
CA GLU A 16 -16.86 -9.48 10.62
C GLU A 16 -18.26 -9.21 11.20
N ARG A 17 -18.88 -10.22 11.82
CA ARG A 17 -20.19 -10.07 12.48
C ARG A 17 -20.15 -9.11 13.69
N PHE A 18 -19.02 -9.00 14.36
CA PHE A 18 -18.83 -8.12 15.53
C PHE A 18 -18.07 -6.83 15.19
N LYS A 19 -17.72 -6.60 13.92
CA LYS A 19 -16.92 -5.45 13.46
C LYS A 19 -17.60 -4.11 13.73
N ASP A 20 -18.93 -4.07 13.63
CA ASP A 20 -19.74 -2.87 13.88
C ASP A 20 -20.05 -2.66 15.36
N SER A 21 -19.58 -3.54 16.25
CA SER A 21 -19.69 -3.32 17.68
C SER A 21 -18.78 -2.16 18.11
N PRO A 22 -19.23 -1.27 19.00
CA PRO A 22 -18.48 -0.09 19.39
C PRO A 22 -17.09 -0.44 19.96
N LYS A 23 -16.95 -1.58 20.66
CA LYS A 23 -15.67 -2.04 21.22
C LYS A 23 -14.61 -2.32 20.15
N VAL A 24 -14.98 -2.94 19.02
CA VAL A 24 -14.03 -3.25 17.93
C VAL A 24 -13.66 -1.99 17.14
N ASN A 25 -14.61 -1.07 16.98
CA ASN A 25 -14.34 0.22 16.34
C ASN A 25 -13.35 1.07 17.15
N TRP A 26 -13.48 1.10 18.49
CA TRP A 26 -12.52 1.79 19.37
C TRP A 26 -11.10 1.23 19.29
N LEU A 27 -10.96 -0.10 19.22
CA LEU A 27 -9.66 -0.74 19.01
C LEU A 27 -9.05 -0.33 17.66
N THR A 28 -9.87 -0.30 16.61
CA THR A 28 -9.44 0.11 15.26
C THR A 28 -8.99 1.57 15.24
N LEU A 29 -9.74 2.46 15.91
CA LEU A 29 -9.39 3.88 16.05
C LEU A 29 -8.05 4.07 16.78
N LEU A 30 -7.74 3.25 17.78
CA LEU A 30 -6.45 3.29 18.48
C LEU A 30 -5.26 2.88 17.61
N ILE A 31 -5.47 1.96 16.65
CA ILE A 31 -4.41 1.45 15.77
C ILE A 31 -4.15 2.42 14.60
N ARG A 32 -5.16 3.18 14.18
CA ARG A 32 -5.08 4.08 13.02
C ARG A 32 -3.91 5.08 13.06
N PRO A 33 -3.58 5.75 14.19
CA PRO A 33 -2.43 6.63 14.29
C PRO A 33 -1.11 5.92 13.98
N ILE A 34 -0.94 4.68 14.45
CA ILE A 34 0.25 3.88 14.21
C ILE A 34 0.36 3.56 12.72
N ILE A 35 -0.74 3.18 12.06
CA ILE A 35 -0.76 2.94 10.61
C ILE A 35 -0.33 4.19 9.84
N VAL A 36 -0.82 5.38 10.21
CA VAL A 36 -0.44 6.64 9.55
C VAL A 36 1.06 6.91 9.70
N VAL A 37 1.60 6.75 10.91
CA VAL A 37 3.04 6.91 11.18
C VAL A 37 3.85 5.89 10.38
N MET A 38 3.42 4.63 10.35
CA MET A 38 4.10 3.57 9.59
C MET A 38 4.07 3.83 8.09
N LEU A 39 2.92 4.21 7.53
CA LEU A 39 2.80 4.53 6.11
C LEU A 39 3.67 5.75 5.74
N GLY A 40 3.71 6.76 6.62
CA GLY A 40 4.60 7.90 6.46
C GLY A 40 6.07 7.51 6.46
N MET A 41 6.49 6.67 7.43
CA MET A 41 7.87 6.17 7.49
C MET A 41 8.23 5.32 6.26
N MET A 42 7.33 4.42 5.85
CA MET A 42 7.52 3.58 4.66
C MET A 42 7.69 4.42 3.40
N ALA A 43 6.85 5.44 3.22
CA ALA A 43 6.96 6.37 2.09
C ALA A 43 8.29 7.13 2.11
N TYR A 44 8.71 7.65 3.27
CA TYR A 44 10.00 8.34 3.41
C TYR A 44 11.18 7.43 3.08
N ASN A 45 11.19 6.22 3.63
CA ASN A 45 12.22 5.22 3.36
C ASN A 45 12.28 4.86 1.87
N PHE A 46 11.13 4.72 1.22
CA PHE A 46 11.03 4.47 -0.22
C PHE A 46 11.65 5.61 -1.04
N PHE A 47 11.39 6.86 -0.70
CA PHE A 47 11.99 8.01 -1.38
C PHE A 47 13.50 8.08 -1.18
N ALA A 48 13.99 7.90 0.06
CA ALA A 48 15.41 7.90 0.37
C ALA A 48 16.16 6.77 -0.37
N ALA A 49 15.60 5.56 -0.37
CA ALA A 49 16.18 4.41 -1.07
C ALA A 49 16.14 4.58 -2.60
N SER A 50 15.03 5.08 -3.15
CA SER A 50 14.89 5.30 -4.60
C SER A 50 15.84 6.38 -5.12
N ALA A 51 16.04 7.46 -4.35
CA ALA A 51 16.97 8.52 -4.69
C ALA A 51 18.43 8.05 -4.67
N GLN A 52 18.80 7.17 -3.74
CA GLN A 52 20.14 6.57 -3.67
C GLN A 52 20.37 5.50 -4.76
N ALA A 53 19.35 4.70 -5.08
CA ALA A 53 19.49 3.57 -6.00
C ALA A 53 19.37 3.97 -7.50
N SER A 54 18.44 4.87 -7.84
CA SER A 54 18.10 5.21 -9.24
C SER A 54 18.37 6.67 -9.59
N GLY A 55 18.74 7.50 -8.61
CA GLY A 55 18.90 8.94 -8.77
C GLY A 55 17.57 9.70 -8.72
N TRP A 56 17.63 11.03 -8.76
CA TRP A 56 16.46 11.89 -8.55
C TRP A 56 15.58 12.01 -9.81
N LEU A 57 16.16 11.80 -11.00
CA LEU A 57 15.49 11.98 -12.28
C LEU A 57 14.35 10.97 -12.51
N PRO A 58 14.56 9.65 -12.36
CA PRO A 58 13.49 8.65 -12.55
C PRO A 58 12.41 8.78 -11.49
N MET A 59 12.78 9.13 -10.26
CA MET A 59 11.86 9.35 -9.15
C MET A 59 10.86 10.47 -9.46
N ILE A 60 11.34 11.64 -9.91
CA ILE A 60 10.48 12.79 -10.25
C ILE A 60 9.59 12.46 -11.45
N LEU A 61 10.14 11.78 -12.47
CA LEU A 61 9.40 11.43 -13.69
C LEU A 61 8.27 10.45 -13.38
N ILE A 62 8.55 9.37 -12.64
CA ILE A 62 7.52 8.39 -12.23
C ILE A 62 6.49 9.05 -11.29
N ALA A 63 6.91 9.92 -10.37
CA ALA A 63 6.00 10.64 -9.49
C ALA A 63 5.04 11.55 -10.29
N ALA A 64 5.56 12.33 -11.25
CA ALA A 64 4.76 13.21 -12.09
C ALA A 64 3.78 12.44 -12.98
N VAL A 65 4.25 11.38 -13.65
CA VAL A 65 3.41 10.52 -14.48
C VAL A 65 2.33 9.83 -13.65
N SER A 66 2.68 9.30 -12.47
CA SER A 66 1.73 8.65 -11.56
C SER A 66 0.66 9.61 -11.07
N PHE A 67 1.05 10.84 -10.74
CA PHE A 67 0.12 11.89 -10.34
C PHE A 67 -0.87 12.21 -11.46
N ILE A 68 -0.40 12.41 -12.70
CA ILE A 68 -1.25 12.70 -13.85
C ILE A 68 -2.20 11.54 -14.17
N LEU A 69 -1.73 10.29 -14.09
CA LEU A 69 -2.55 9.10 -14.36
C LEU A 69 -3.68 8.92 -13.34
N MET A 70 -3.41 9.20 -12.06
CA MET A 70 -4.41 9.11 -11.01
C MET A 70 -5.40 10.28 -11.08
N GLU A 71 -4.93 11.51 -11.30
CA GLU A 71 -5.75 12.73 -11.33
C GLU A 71 -6.67 12.77 -12.56
N ARG A 72 -6.16 12.48 -13.76
CA ARG A 72 -6.88 12.74 -15.01
C ARG A 72 -7.58 11.53 -15.61
N PHE A 73 -7.06 10.32 -15.38
CA PHE A 73 -7.63 9.10 -15.97
C PHE A 73 -8.45 8.26 -14.98
N ARG A 74 -8.58 8.69 -13.70
CA ARG A 74 -9.25 7.93 -12.63
C ARG A 74 -8.78 6.47 -12.55
N VAL A 75 -7.53 6.22 -12.94
CA VAL A 75 -6.95 4.87 -12.94
C VAL A 75 -6.68 4.47 -11.50
N HIS A 76 -7.11 3.26 -11.12
CA HIS A 76 -6.92 2.77 -9.77
C HIS A 76 -5.41 2.71 -9.46
N PRO A 77 -4.94 3.19 -8.28
CA PRO A 77 -3.52 3.20 -7.92
C PRO A 77 -2.78 1.86 -8.14
N ALA A 78 -3.48 0.73 -8.04
CA ALA A 78 -2.93 -0.59 -8.31
C ALA A 78 -2.34 -0.73 -9.73
N PHE A 79 -2.98 -0.16 -10.76
CA PHE A 79 -2.48 -0.22 -12.14
C PHE A 79 -1.25 0.66 -12.35
N VAL A 80 -1.21 1.80 -11.67
CA VAL A 80 -0.06 2.73 -11.73
C VAL A 80 1.17 2.08 -11.12
N ILE A 81 1.02 1.41 -9.97
CA ILE A 81 2.11 0.66 -9.31
C ILE A 81 2.57 -0.49 -10.20
N ALA A 82 1.66 -1.25 -10.81
CA ALA A 82 2.02 -2.33 -11.72
C ALA A 82 2.83 -1.83 -12.94
N GLY A 83 2.42 -0.71 -13.55
CA GLY A 83 3.15 -0.09 -14.65
C GLY A 83 4.55 0.41 -14.23
N ALA A 84 4.65 1.05 -13.07
CA ALA A 84 5.92 1.50 -12.51
C ALA A 84 6.88 0.33 -12.22
N LEU A 85 6.36 -0.79 -11.70
CA LEU A 85 7.13 -2.01 -11.46
C LEU A 85 7.61 -2.66 -12.76
N LEU A 86 6.78 -2.68 -13.81
CA LEU A 86 7.18 -3.20 -15.13
C LEU A 86 8.29 -2.34 -15.75
N ILE A 87 8.18 -1.01 -15.67
CA ILE A 87 9.22 -0.10 -16.14
C ILE A 87 10.52 -0.29 -15.34
N GLY A 88 10.42 -0.40 -14.02
CA GLY A 88 11.57 -0.66 -13.15
C GLY A 88 12.23 -2.01 -13.42
N ALA A 89 11.45 -3.07 -13.62
CA ALA A 89 11.95 -4.39 -13.98
C ALA A 89 12.60 -4.41 -15.37
N ALA A 90 12.08 -3.64 -16.33
CA ALA A 90 12.69 -3.51 -17.65
C ALA A 90 14.00 -2.69 -17.63
N PHE A 91 14.16 -1.77 -16.68
CA PHE A 91 15.38 -0.95 -16.52
C PHE A 91 16.46 -1.63 -15.67
N MET A 92 16.10 -2.54 -14.76
CA MET A 92 17.03 -3.30 -13.91
C MET A 92 17.27 -4.73 -14.40
N GLY A 93 16.57 -5.16 -15.46
CA GLY A 93 16.77 -6.45 -16.14
C GLY A 93 17.84 -6.39 -17.21
#